data_AF-A0A2U0S7T4-F1
#
_entry.id   AF-A0A2U0S7T4-F1
#
_cell.length_a   1.000
_cell.length_b   1.000
_cell.length_c   1.000
_cell.angle_alpha   90.00
_cell.angle_beta   90.00
_cell.angle_gamma   90.00
#
_symmetry.space_group_name_H-M   'P 1'
#
loop_
_entity.id
_entity.type
_entity.pdbx_description
1 polymer ?
#
loop_
_entity_poly.entity_id
_entity_poly.type
_entity_poly.pdbx_seq_one_letter_code
_entity_poly.pdbx_strand_id
1 'polypeptide(L)'
;MTEEKKPDFTQYNIDGKALDAFLGPLEANTMEAIWNSKKTPVSVREVYESLKKTKNIAYTTVMSTMDRLFEKHLLERRVEKGRGGLYYVYWPAFEKQVFQKSAVRKVLLSLIDNFGDVVANCLVDETCLNDEERKALKEQLSKSIKKK
;
A
#
# COMPACT_ATOMS: atom_id res chain seq x y z
N MET A 1 1.80 10.50 22.87
CA MET A 1 0.72 10.01 21.99
C MET A 1 1.24 10.07 20.57
N THR A 2 1.80 8.97 20.07
CA THR A 2 2.16 8.84 18.65
C THR A 2 0.88 8.59 17.87
N GLU A 3 0.45 9.54 17.05
CA GLU A 3 -0.59 9.29 16.06
C GLU A 3 -0.16 8.07 15.23
N GLU A 4 -0.98 7.02 15.21
CA GLU A 4 -0.78 5.91 14.28
C GLU A 4 -0.90 6.49 12.87
N LYS A 5 0.24 6.77 12.22
CA LYS A 5 0.28 7.15 10.81
C LYS A 5 -0.46 6.05 10.04
N LYS A 6 -1.45 6.42 9.23
CA LYS A 6 -2.18 5.48 8.37
C LYS A 6 -1.73 5.70 6.92
N PRO A 7 -1.61 4.63 6.12
CA PRO A 7 -1.32 4.79 4.70
C PRO A 7 -2.38 5.66 4.02
N ASP A 8 -1.94 6.74 3.38
CA ASP A 8 -2.84 7.63 2.67
C ASP A 8 -2.80 7.35 1.16
N PHE A 9 -3.86 6.70 0.68
CA PHE A 9 -4.20 6.57 -0.73
C PHE A 9 -5.70 6.81 -0.87
N THR A 10 -6.07 7.48 -1.96
CA THR A 10 -7.43 8.01 -2.17
C THR A 10 -8.22 7.22 -3.23
N GLN A 11 -7.56 6.33 -3.97
CA GLN A 11 -8.16 5.62 -5.10
C GLN A 11 -7.81 4.13 -5.05
N TYR A 12 -8.74 3.30 -5.49
CA TYR A 12 -8.55 1.87 -5.70
C TYR A 12 -8.88 1.55 -7.17
N ASN A 13 -7.94 0.93 -7.87
CA ASN A 13 -8.09 0.49 -9.24
C ASN A 13 -8.49 -1.00 -9.27
N ILE A 14 -9.72 -1.28 -9.69
CA ILE A 14 -10.32 -2.62 -9.73
C ILE A 14 -9.55 -3.54 -10.71
N ASP A 15 -9.03 -2.98 -11.81
CA ASP A 15 -8.26 -3.72 -12.81
C ASP A 15 -6.77 -3.85 -12.41
N GLY A 16 -6.36 -3.13 -11.37
CA GLY A 16 -4.99 -3.14 -10.87
C GLY A 16 -4.63 -4.47 -10.22
N LYS A 17 -3.40 -4.94 -10.43
CA LYS A 17 -2.90 -6.17 -9.83
C LYS A 17 -2.04 -5.85 -8.60
N ALA A 18 -2.34 -6.52 -7.49
CA ALA A 18 -1.57 -6.41 -6.24
C ALA A 18 -1.43 -4.95 -5.74
N LEU A 19 -0.20 -4.44 -5.61
CA LEU A 19 0.05 -3.08 -5.11
C LEU A 19 -0.38 -1.99 -6.11
N ASP A 20 -0.40 -2.30 -7.40
CA ASP A 20 -0.81 -1.38 -8.48
C ASP A 20 -2.30 -1.03 -8.40
N ALA A 21 -3.08 -1.82 -7.63
CA ALA A 21 -4.47 -1.52 -7.33
C ALA A 21 -4.63 -0.34 -6.35
N PHE A 22 -3.63 -0.12 -5.49
CA PHE A 22 -3.66 0.93 -4.46
C PHE A 22 -2.72 2.09 -4.75
N LEU A 23 -1.64 1.83 -5.48
CA LEU A 23 -0.61 2.78 -5.86
C LEU A 23 -0.54 2.85 -7.39
N GLY A 24 -0.19 4.01 -7.95
CA GLY A 24 0.06 4.07 -9.39
C GLY A 24 1.18 3.09 -9.79
N PRO A 25 1.23 2.59 -11.03
CA PRO A 25 2.19 1.54 -11.41
C PRO A 25 3.64 1.89 -11.06
N LEU A 26 4.05 3.14 -11.27
CA LEU A 26 5.40 3.57 -10.92
C LEU A 26 5.63 3.64 -9.40
N GLU A 27 4.65 4.15 -8.64
CA GLU A 27 4.71 4.22 -7.17
C GLU A 27 4.82 2.83 -6.55
N ALA A 28 4.04 1.87 -7.04
CA ALA A 28 4.09 0.47 -6.61
C ALA A 28 5.48 -0.13 -6.86
N ASN A 29 6.04 0.07 -8.05
CA ASN A 29 7.39 -0.42 -8.38
C ASN A 29 8.48 0.24 -7.53
N THR A 30 8.36 1.56 -7.26
CA THR A 30 9.28 2.28 -6.38
C THR A 30 9.20 1.75 -4.95
N MET A 31 8.00 1.54 -4.39
CA MET A 31 7.83 0.96 -3.06
C MET A 31 8.37 -0.48 -3.00
N GLU A 32 8.15 -1.28 -4.03
CA GLU A 32 8.68 -2.65 -4.12
C GLU A 32 10.22 -2.67 -4.14
N ALA A 33 10.84 -1.74 -4.87
CA ALA A 33 12.29 -1.60 -4.89
C ALA A 33 12.85 -1.16 -3.52
N ILE A 34 12.12 -0.31 -2.79
CA ILE A 34 12.51 0.16 -1.45
C ILE A 34 12.35 -0.96 -0.41
N TRP A 35 11.20 -1.66 -0.39
CA TRP A 35 10.96 -2.77 0.54
C TRP A 35 11.93 -3.94 0.35
N ASN A 36 12.35 -4.21 -0.89
CA ASN A 36 13.31 -5.27 -1.20
C ASN A 36 14.78 -4.82 -1.12
N SER A 37 15.02 -3.55 -0.77
CA SER A 37 16.39 -3.05 -0.59
C SER A 37 17.05 -3.71 0.62
N LYS A 38 18.29 -4.16 0.45
CA LYS A 38 19.12 -4.67 1.55
C LYS A 38 19.63 -3.58 2.50
N LYS A 39 19.43 -2.31 2.14
CA LYS A 39 19.89 -1.14 2.89
C LYS A 39 18.71 -0.23 3.17
N THR A 40 18.66 0.30 4.39
CA THR A 40 17.70 1.32 4.82
C THR A 40 18.44 2.30 5.74
N PRO A 41 18.38 3.62 5.50
CA PRO A 41 17.62 4.29 4.44
C PRO A 41 18.28 4.19 3.05
N VAL A 42 17.51 4.45 2.00
CA VAL A 42 17.94 4.44 0.59
C VAL A 42 17.93 5.83 -0.02
N SER A 43 18.89 6.12 -0.89
CA SER A 43 18.90 7.32 -1.71
C SER A 43 18.09 7.13 -3.00
N VAL A 44 17.68 8.25 -3.62
CA VAL A 44 17.05 8.25 -4.95
C VAL A 44 17.91 7.51 -5.98
N ARG A 45 19.23 7.67 -5.88
CA ARG A 45 20.18 6.99 -6.78
C ARG A 45 20.12 5.48 -6.64
N GLU A 46 20.08 4.95 -5.43
CA GLU A 46 20.00 3.50 -5.22
C GLU A 46 18.70 2.91 -5.77
N VAL A 47 17.58 3.60 -5.56
CA VAL A 47 16.28 3.17 -6.11
C VAL A 47 16.26 3.26 -7.63
N TYR A 48 16.79 4.35 -8.20
CA TYR A 48 16.93 4.51 -9.65
C TYR A 48 17.77 3.39 -10.29
N GLU A 49 18.91 3.07 -9.69
CA GLU A 49 19.79 1.99 -10.15
C GLU A 49 19.12 0.60 -10.08
N SER A 50 18.18 0.41 -9.15
CA SER A 50 17.35 -0.79 -9.09
C SER A 50 16.31 -0.84 -10.22
N LEU A 51 15.55 0.25 -10.39
CA LEU A 51 14.44 0.33 -11.35
C LEU A 51 14.91 0.36 -12.81
N LYS A 52 16.06 0.99 -13.11
CA LYS A 52 16.57 1.09 -14.48
C LYS A 52 16.93 -0.26 -15.11
N LYS A 53 17.11 -1.31 -14.28
CA LYS A 53 17.40 -2.68 -14.75
C LYS A 53 16.22 -3.33 -15.45
N THR A 54 15.01 -2.91 -15.11
CA THR A 54 13.77 -3.52 -15.61
C THR A 54 12.95 -2.55 -16.47
N LYS A 55 13.16 -1.23 -16.34
CA LYS A 55 12.41 -0.20 -17.08
C LYS A 55 13.33 0.94 -17.53
N ASN A 56 13.08 1.47 -18.72
CA ASN A 56 13.66 2.74 -19.12
C ASN A 56 12.92 3.89 -18.42
N ILE A 57 13.56 4.50 -17.42
CA ILE A 57 12.98 5.56 -16.61
C ILE A 57 14.02 6.67 -16.38
N ALA A 58 13.59 7.92 -16.34
CA ALA A 58 14.47 9.03 -16.02
C ALA A 58 14.71 9.15 -14.51
N TYR A 59 15.90 9.61 -14.11
CA TYR A 59 16.27 9.80 -12.70
C TYR A 59 15.30 10.73 -11.96
N THR A 60 14.93 11.85 -12.59
CA THR A 60 14.01 12.83 -12.03
C THR A 60 12.60 12.26 -11.83
N THR A 61 12.18 11.31 -12.67
CA THR A 61 10.91 10.61 -12.48
C THR A 61 10.94 9.77 -11.21
N VAL A 62 12.04 9.07 -10.92
CA VAL A 62 12.19 8.33 -9.65
C VAL A 62 12.21 9.29 -8.47
N MET A 63 12.93 10.41 -8.59
CA MET A 63 12.96 11.46 -7.56
C MET A 63 11.56 11.97 -7.24
N SER A 64 10.80 12.45 -8.23
CA SER A 64 9.45 12.97 -8.01
C SER A 64 8.47 11.91 -7.52
N THR A 65 8.62 10.65 -7.94
CA THR A 65 7.80 9.55 -7.39
C THR A 65 8.10 9.33 -5.91
N MET A 66 9.37 9.36 -5.49
CA MET A 66 9.73 9.22 -4.08
C MET A 66 9.24 10.41 -3.24
N ASP A 67 9.26 11.63 -3.80
CA ASP A 67 8.67 12.80 -3.16
C ASP A 67 7.15 12.64 -2.97
N ARG A 68 6.42 12.19 -4.00
CA ARG A 68 4.97 11.91 -3.88
C ARG A 68 4.65 10.82 -2.85
N LEU A 69 5.46 9.77 -2.78
CA LEU A 69 5.31 8.72 -1.78
C LEU A 69 5.56 9.23 -0.36
N PHE A 70 6.47 10.21 -0.19
CA PHE A 70 6.66 10.91 1.08
C PHE A 70 5.46 11.81 1.41
N GLU A 71 4.91 12.55 0.44
CA GLU A 71 3.70 13.35 0.61
C GLU A 71 2.49 12.49 1.00
N LYS A 72 2.39 11.27 0.48
CA LYS A 72 1.38 10.25 0.85
C LYS A 72 1.67 9.54 2.18
N HIS A 73 2.70 9.94 2.91
CA HIS A 73 3.14 9.33 4.17
C HIS A 73 3.50 7.83 4.07
N LEU A 74 3.85 7.35 2.88
CA LEU A 74 4.29 5.97 2.66
C LEU A 74 5.80 5.82 2.83
N LEU A 75 6.53 6.92 2.61
CA LEU A 75 7.94 7.05 2.93
C LEU A 75 8.14 8.12 3.98
N GLU A 76 9.17 7.93 4.78
CA GLU A 76 9.81 8.98 5.58
C GLU A 76 11.10 9.40 4.87
N ARG A 77 11.56 10.63 5.13
CA ARG A 77 12.83 11.12 4.58
C ARG A 77 13.61 11.95 5.58
N ARG A 78 14.93 11.99 5.39
CA ARG A 78 15.81 12.96 6.05
C ARG A 78 16.92 13.41 5.11
N VAL A 79 17.56 14.52 5.48
CA VAL A 79 18.72 15.05 4.77
C VAL A 79 20.01 14.41 5.31
N GLU A 80 20.87 13.97 4.42
CA GLU A 80 22.21 13.42 4.70
C GLU A 80 23.29 14.22 3.96
N LYS A 81 24.53 14.16 4.45
CA LYS A 81 25.71 14.80 3.84
C LYS A 81 26.51 13.80 3.01
N GLY A 82 26.91 14.18 1.80
CA GLY A 82 27.71 13.34 0.91
C GLY A 82 28.73 14.14 0.09
N ARG A 83 29.45 13.43 -0.79
CA ARG A 83 30.53 13.99 -1.62
C ARG A 83 30.10 15.11 -2.58
N GLY A 84 28.79 15.34 -2.76
CA GLY A 84 28.21 16.39 -3.61
C GLY A 84 27.28 17.35 -2.87
N GLY A 85 27.36 17.43 -1.54
CA GLY A 85 26.49 18.28 -0.73
C GLY A 85 25.39 17.50 0.01
N LEU A 86 24.26 18.16 0.25
CA LEU A 86 23.11 17.60 0.96
C LEU A 86 22.21 16.82 0.00
N TYR A 87 21.71 15.66 0.44
CA TYR A 87 20.77 14.86 -0.34
C TYR A 87 19.75 14.16 0.56
N TYR A 88 18.59 13.80 0.01
CA TYR A 88 17.57 13.07 0.75
C TYR A 88 17.81 11.55 0.72
N VAL A 89 17.61 10.93 1.86
CA VAL A 89 17.46 9.48 2.00
C VAL A 89 16.08 9.15 2.55
N TYR A 90 15.54 8.01 2.11
CA TYR A 90 14.17 7.59 2.33
C TYR A 90 14.12 6.22 2.99
N TRP A 91 13.06 5.96 3.73
CA TRP A 91 12.75 4.62 4.23
C TRP A 91 11.24 4.42 4.30
N PRO A 92 10.75 3.17 4.22
CA PRO A 92 9.31 2.93 4.27
C PRO A 92 8.76 3.29 5.64
N ALA A 93 7.65 4.02 5.67
CA ALA A 93 6.92 4.32 6.90
C ALA A 93 6.22 3.07 7.47
N PHE A 94 5.93 2.08 6.60
CA PHE A 94 5.26 0.83 6.94
C PHE A 94 5.96 -0.36 6.31
N GLU A 95 5.95 -1.49 7.01
CA GLU A 95 6.25 -2.78 6.38
C GLU A 95 5.23 -3.13 5.30
N LYS A 96 5.68 -3.84 4.26
CA LYS A 96 4.84 -4.20 3.10
C LYS A 96 3.54 -4.90 3.50
N GLN A 97 3.62 -5.88 4.40
CA GLN A 97 2.45 -6.63 4.86
C GLN A 97 1.47 -5.75 5.63
N VAL A 98 1.98 -4.83 6.46
CA VAL A 98 1.17 -3.88 7.23
C VAL A 98 0.45 -2.91 6.30
N PHE A 99 1.14 -2.40 5.27
CA PHE A 99 0.55 -1.56 4.24
C PHE A 99 -0.57 -2.30 3.50
N GLN A 100 -0.28 -3.51 2.98
CA GLN A 100 -1.25 -4.31 2.22
C GLN A 100 -2.52 -4.60 3.03
N LYS A 101 -2.36 -5.05 4.28
CA LYS A 101 -3.48 -5.33 5.18
C LYS A 101 -4.31 -4.08 5.45
N SER A 102 -3.65 -2.96 5.73
CA SER A 102 -4.31 -1.68 5.98
C SER A 102 -5.05 -1.18 4.74
N ALA A 103 -4.47 -1.35 3.56
CA ALA A 103 -5.06 -0.92 2.31
C ALA A 103 -6.33 -1.70 1.95
N VAL A 104 -6.25 -3.04 2.02
CA VAL A 104 -7.43 -3.92 1.83
C VAL A 104 -8.52 -3.59 2.86
N ARG A 105 -8.14 -3.40 4.13
CA ARG A 105 -9.11 -3.04 5.18
C ARG A 105 -9.83 -1.73 4.89
N LYS A 106 -9.13 -0.71 4.38
CA LYS A 106 -9.74 0.59 4.03
C LYS A 106 -10.79 0.44 2.94
N VAL A 107 -10.51 -0.35 1.90
CA VAL A 107 -11.47 -0.64 0.82
C VAL A 107 -12.67 -1.44 1.34
N LEU A 108 -12.44 -2.51 2.11
CA LEU A 108 -13.52 -3.30 2.70
C LEU A 108 -14.44 -2.47 3.58
N LEU A 109 -13.87 -1.61 4.45
CA LEU A 109 -14.66 -0.71 5.29
C LEU A 109 -15.50 0.25 4.44
N SER A 110 -14.91 0.84 3.40
CA SER A 110 -15.67 1.72 2.49
C SER A 110 -16.79 0.97 1.77
N LEU A 111 -16.57 -0.30 1.37
CA LEU A 111 -17.63 -1.10 0.75
C LEU A 111 -18.74 -1.41 1.74
N ILE A 112 -18.40 -1.85 2.96
CA ILE A 112 -19.36 -2.15 4.02
C ILE A 112 -20.15 -0.90 4.40
N ASP A 113 -19.49 0.25 4.56
CA ASP A 113 -20.15 1.49 4.95
C ASP A 113 -21.09 2.02 3.85
N ASN A 114 -20.78 1.79 2.57
CA ASN A 114 -21.58 2.29 1.44
C ASN A 114 -22.69 1.32 1.00
N PHE A 115 -22.52 0.02 1.17
CA PHE A 115 -23.39 -1.01 0.57
C PHE A 115 -23.93 -2.03 1.59
N GLY A 116 -23.45 -2.02 2.84
CA GLY A 116 -23.99 -2.81 3.95
C GLY A 116 -24.14 -4.30 3.64
N ASP A 117 -25.36 -4.81 3.78
CA ASP A 117 -25.71 -6.23 3.62
C ASP A 117 -25.46 -6.75 2.19
N VAL A 118 -25.42 -5.89 1.17
CA VAL A 118 -25.11 -6.28 -0.21
C VAL A 118 -23.71 -6.89 -0.29
N VAL A 119 -22.74 -6.29 0.41
CA VAL A 119 -21.35 -6.80 0.44
C VAL A 119 -21.28 -8.14 1.16
N ALA A 120 -22.04 -8.31 2.24
CA ALA A 120 -22.08 -9.58 2.96
C ALA A 120 -22.66 -10.70 2.09
N ASN A 121 -23.72 -10.42 1.33
CA ASN A 121 -24.33 -11.39 0.43
C ASN A 121 -23.44 -11.73 -0.77
N CYS A 122 -22.84 -10.73 -1.44
CA CYS A 122 -21.87 -10.99 -2.52
C CYS A 122 -20.65 -11.76 -2.00
N LEU A 123 -20.08 -11.43 -0.83
CA LEU A 123 -18.97 -12.21 -0.31
C LEU A 123 -19.34 -13.69 -0.10
N VAL A 124 -20.56 -13.94 0.37
CA VAL A 124 -21.11 -15.27 0.59
C VAL A 124 -21.38 -16.03 -0.70
N ASP A 125 -21.71 -15.35 -1.79
CA ASP A 125 -22.05 -15.94 -3.09
C ASP A 125 -20.80 -16.21 -3.94
N GLU A 126 -19.80 -15.32 -3.87
CA GLU A 126 -18.56 -15.39 -4.67
C GLU A 126 -17.47 -16.27 -4.05
N THR A 127 -17.51 -16.51 -2.74
CA THR A 127 -16.58 -17.46 -2.12
C THR A 127 -17.06 -18.88 -2.40
N CYS A 128 -16.23 -19.71 -3.06
CA CYS A 128 -16.46 -21.16 -3.26
C CYS A 128 -16.38 -21.95 -1.94
N LEU A 129 -17.04 -21.46 -0.90
CA LEU A 129 -17.13 -22.11 0.40
C LEU A 129 -18.16 -23.24 0.29
N ASN A 130 -17.83 -24.36 0.90
CA ASN A 130 -18.82 -25.40 1.15
C ASN A 130 -19.88 -24.86 2.15
N ASP A 131 -21.06 -25.46 2.20
CA ASP A 131 -22.21 -24.92 2.95
C ASP A 131 -21.91 -24.68 4.44
N GLU A 132 -21.00 -25.46 5.03
CA GLU A 132 -20.55 -25.29 6.42
C GLU A 132 -19.67 -24.04 6.60
N GLU A 133 -18.68 -23.83 5.74
CA GLU A 133 -17.83 -22.63 5.75
C GLU A 133 -18.64 -21.36 5.47
N ARG A 134 -19.64 -21.43 4.58
CA ARG A 134 -20.56 -20.33 4.26
C ARG A 134 -21.42 -19.95 5.47
N LYS A 135 -21.92 -20.94 6.23
CA LYS A 135 -22.68 -20.72 7.46
C LYS A 135 -21.82 -20.14 8.58
N ALA A 136 -20.60 -20.65 8.75
CA ALA A 136 -19.64 -20.15 9.74
C ALA A 136 -19.25 -18.68 9.46
N LEU A 137 -19.03 -18.32 8.19
CA LEU A 137 -18.69 -16.95 7.79
C LEU A 137 -19.87 -15.98 8.01
N LYS A 138 -21.11 -16.39 7.68
CA LYS A 138 -22.34 -15.62 7.99
C LYS A 138 -22.51 -15.37 9.49
N GLU A 139 -22.24 -16.37 10.33
CA GLU A 139 -22.29 -16.20 11.78
C GLU A 139 -21.21 -15.24 12.30
N GLN A 140 -19.98 -15.30 11.76
CA GLN A 140 -18.91 -14.40 12.15
C GLN A 140 -19.20 -12.95 11.74
N LEU A 141 -19.68 -12.73 10.50
CA LEU A 141 -20.07 -11.41 10.01
C LEU A 141 -21.24 -10.83 10.82
N SER A 142 -22.29 -11.61 11.07
CA SER A 142 -23.45 -11.15 11.85
C SER A 142 -23.13 -10.85 13.32
N LYS A 143 -22.21 -11.60 13.94
CA LYS A 143 -21.71 -11.31 15.30
C LYS A 143 -20.87 -10.03 15.34
N SER A 144 -20.14 -9.70 14.27
CA SER A 144 -19.30 -8.50 14.18
C SER A 144 -20.08 -7.24 13.78
N ILE A 145 -21.14 -7.36 12.97
CA ILE A 145 -22.01 -6.24 12.56
C ILE A 145 -22.91 -5.78 13.71
N LYS A 146 -23.42 -6.70 14.55
CA LYS A 146 -24.26 -6.37 15.72
C LYS A 146 -23.52 -5.76 16.91
N LYS A 147 -22.19 -5.65 16.85
CA LYS A 147 -21.35 -5.19 17.97
C LYS A 147 -20.87 -3.74 17.82
N LYS A 148 -21.47 -3.00 16.89
CA LYS A 148 -21.25 -1.56 16.65
C LYS A 148 -22.56 -0.83 16.85
#